data_AF-A0A7W0XUG3-F1
#
_entry.id   AF-A0A7W0XUG3-F1
#
_cell.length_a   1.000
_cell.length_b   1.000
_cell.length_c   1.000
_cell.angle_alpha   90.00
_cell.angle_beta   90.00
_cell.angle_gamma   90.00
#
_symmetry.space_group_name_H-M   'P 1'
#
loop_
_entity.id
_entity.type
_entity.pdbx_description
1 polymer ?
#
loop_
_entity_poly.entity_id
_entity_poly.type
_entity_poly.pdbx_seq_one_letter_code
_entity_poly.pdbx_strand_id
1 'polypeptide(L)'
;MISEAAVAHGSSSDPGLVSHRRRRLVSGLFYGGLGLLMLLILTATLSDVLPAAVARRVGFNSEGYTFALLLAAWIQSALPRLRGRARMPLALLAGVLCAVVALALFDGDWTSRVKTLNEAFFGLALVLPYTALRRPLPRWVPPALSAVVLVAIAYTITTDNPDSPAVLLAESFALYLLVPIAFDVVDRGILQPRAVTTAAVRWSFYLALVVVPVAVVEIGVDQRQGSGFPEVLEYVGRIHEGVIGILLVVVFFAVGLGRTGRRRRS
;
A
#
# COMPACT_ATOMS: atom_id res chain seq x y z
N MET A 1 30.18 62.47 10.59
CA MET A 1 30.80 61.20 10.14
C MET A 1 30.10 60.08 10.89
N ILE A 2 28.88 59.67 10.50
CA ILE A 2 28.57 58.63 9.50
C ILE A 2 29.63 57.53 9.47
N SER A 3 29.37 56.44 10.18
CA SER A 3 29.87 55.12 9.82
C SER A 3 28.67 54.17 9.90
N GLU A 4 28.36 53.61 8.73
CA GLU A 4 27.17 52.84 8.41
C GLU A 4 27.03 51.59 9.27
N ALA A 5 25.82 51.45 9.81
CA ALA A 5 25.33 50.19 10.32
C ALA A 5 25.28 49.18 9.17
N ALA A 6 26.17 48.19 9.21
CA ALA A 6 26.07 47.00 8.38
C ALA A 6 24.81 46.22 8.78
N VAL A 7 23.72 46.45 8.04
CA VAL A 7 22.50 45.66 8.12
C VAL A 7 22.81 44.27 7.59
N ALA A 8 23.04 43.33 8.52
CA ALA A 8 23.08 41.92 8.20
C ALA A 8 21.68 41.49 7.69
N HIS A 9 21.54 41.37 6.37
CA HIS A 9 20.45 40.67 5.73
C HIS A 9 20.52 39.18 6.10
N GLY A 10 19.98 38.85 7.28
CA GLY A 10 19.72 37.48 7.68
C GLY A 10 18.78 36.86 6.66
N SER A 11 19.29 35.89 5.91
CA SER A 11 18.54 35.07 4.98
C SER A 11 17.44 34.33 5.75
N SER A 12 16.26 34.93 5.81
CA SER A 12 15.03 34.26 6.24
C SER A 12 14.69 33.22 5.16
N SER A 13 15.33 32.06 5.24
CA SER A 13 14.95 30.89 4.45
C SER A 13 13.51 30.56 4.80
N ASP A 14 12.58 30.98 3.95
CA ASP A 14 11.14 30.76 4.12
C ASP A 14 10.89 29.26 4.37
N PRO A 15 10.46 28.88 5.59
CA PRO A 15 10.27 27.49 5.96
C PRO A 15 9.22 26.79 5.06
N GLY A 16 8.36 27.56 4.39
CA GLY A 16 7.43 27.05 3.38
C GLY A 16 8.13 26.45 2.16
N LEU A 17 9.15 27.12 1.62
CA LEU A 17 9.82 26.73 0.37
C LEU A 17 10.61 25.41 0.51
N VAL A 18 11.29 25.22 1.63
CA VAL A 18 12.04 23.97 1.93
C VAL A 18 11.09 22.79 2.02
N SER A 19 9.91 22.98 2.62
CA SER A 19 8.90 21.93 2.76
C SER A 19 8.32 21.47 1.41
N HIS A 20 8.10 22.41 0.47
CA HIS A 20 7.57 22.11 -0.85
C HIS A 20 8.57 21.37 -1.74
N ARG A 21 9.84 21.82 -1.76
CA ARG A 21 10.90 21.13 -2.52
C ARG A 21 11.10 19.69 -2.04
N ARG A 22 11.20 19.49 -0.72
CA ARG A 22 11.34 18.15 -0.13
C ARG A 22 10.17 17.23 -0.52
N ARG A 23 8.92 17.71 -0.44
CA ARG A 23 7.74 16.91 -0.80
C ARG A 23 7.71 16.53 -2.27
N ARG A 24 8.11 17.43 -3.17
CA ARG A 24 8.24 17.14 -4.61
C ARG A 24 9.32 16.10 -4.86
N LEU A 25 10.48 16.25 -4.25
CA LEU A 25 11.58 15.29 -4.37
C LEU A 25 11.15 13.89 -3.89
N VAL A 26 10.58 13.79 -2.69
CA VAL A 26 10.10 12.52 -2.14
C VAL A 26 9.02 11.88 -3.03
N SER A 27 8.08 12.68 -3.54
CA SER A 27 7.08 12.16 -4.49
C SER A 27 7.73 11.69 -5.80
N GLY A 28 8.68 12.46 -6.33
CA GLY A 28 9.40 12.11 -7.56
C GLY A 28 10.19 10.81 -7.41
N LEU A 29 10.92 10.65 -6.29
CA LEU A 29 11.64 9.42 -5.98
C LEU A 29 10.69 8.23 -5.80
N PHE A 30 9.56 8.42 -5.12
CA PHE A 30 8.59 7.35 -4.90
C PHE A 30 7.93 6.90 -6.21
N TYR A 31 7.28 7.82 -6.94
CA TYR A 31 6.57 7.48 -8.17
C TYR A 31 7.52 7.12 -9.31
N GLY A 32 8.62 7.85 -9.47
CA GLY A 32 9.63 7.57 -10.49
C GLY A 32 10.39 6.28 -10.20
N GLY A 33 10.75 6.03 -8.94
CA GLY A 33 11.41 4.80 -8.51
C GLY A 33 10.53 3.57 -8.68
N LEU A 34 9.29 3.60 -8.18
CA LEU A 34 8.34 2.48 -8.37
C LEU A 34 7.94 2.31 -9.83
N GLY A 35 7.73 3.40 -10.57
CA GLY A 35 7.41 3.32 -12.00
C GLY A 35 8.54 2.70 -12.82
N LEU A 36 9.79 3.10 -12.59
CA LEU A 36 10.96 2.49 -13.21
C LEU A 36 11.11 1.02 -12.80
N LEU A 37 10.94 0.71 -11.51
CA LEU A 37 11.01 -0.67 -11.03
C LEU A 37 9.96 -1.56 -11.72
N MET A 38 8.72 -1.10 -11.80
CA MET A 38 7.65 -1.81 -12.50
C MET A 38 7.97 -1.99 -13.99
N LEU A 39 8.52 -0.96 -14.65
CA LEU A 39 8.96 -1.09 -16.03
C LEU A 39 9.98 -2.23 -16.18
N LEU A 40 11.03 -2.24 -15.36
CA LEU A 40 12.08 -3.28 -15.38
C LEU A 40 11.53 -4.69 -15.09
N ILE A 41 10.57 -4.82 -14.18
CA ILE A 41 9.91 -6.10 -13.89
C ILE A 41 9.12 -6.59 -15.11
N LEU A 42 8.29 -5.72 -15.68
CA LEU A 42 7.41 -6.07 -16.79
C LEU A 42 8.17 -6.34 -18.09
N THR A 43 9.30 -5.67 -18.31
CA THR A 43 10.19 -5.90 -19.47
C THR A 43 11.19 -7.04 -19.25
N ALA A 44 11.17 -7.71 -18.09
CA ALA A 44 12.11 -8.78 -17.75
C ALA A 44 13.58 -8.36 -17.65
N THR A 45 13.90 -7.07 -17.63
CA THR A 45 15.28 -6.56 -17.64
C THR A 45 15.85 -6.38 -16.24
N LEU A 46 15.06 -6.67 -15.19
CA LEU A 46 15.52 -6.55 -13.81
C LEU A 46 16.75 -7.44 -13.50
N SER A 47 16.86 -8.61 -14.15
CA SER A 47 18.02 -9.51 -14.01
C SER A 47 19.30 -8.97 -14.62
N ASP A 48 19.22 -7.96 -15.48
CA ASP A 48 20.39 -7.36 -16.12
C ASP A 48 21.06 -6.33 -15.18
N VAL A 49 20.32 -5.86 -14.18
CA VAL A 49 20.76 -4.81 -13.24
C VAL A 49 21.02 -5.36 -11.84
N LEU A 50 20.32 -6.42 -11.44
CA LEU A 50 20.41 -7.02 -10.11
C LEU A 50 20.83 -8.50 -10.18
N PRO A 51 21.49 -9.02 -9.14
CA PRO A 51 21.74 -10.46 -9.02
C PRO A 51 20.43 -11.25 -9.16
N ALA A 52 20.46 -12.37 -9.88
CA ALA A 52 19.26 -13.13 -10.27
C ALA A 52 18.34 -13.49 -9.09
N ALA A 53 18.91 -13.85 -7.93
CA ALA A 53 18.14 -14.15 -6.72
C ALA A 53 17.38 -12.92 -6.19
N VAL A 54 18.00 -11.75 -6.22
CA VAL A 54 17.39 -10.48 -5.80
C VAL A 54 16.34 -10.04 -6.82
N ALA A 55 16.67 -10.08 -8.11
CA ALA A 55 15.75 -9.73 -9.19
C ALA A 55 14.46 -10.58 -9.11
N ARG A 56 14.59 -11.88 -8.83
CA ARG A 56 13.45 -12.77 -8.64
C ARG A 56 12.60 -12.38 -7.43
N ARG A 57 13.20 -12.17 -6.26
CA ARG A 57 12.49 -11.77 -5.04
C ARG A 57 11.75 -10.43 -5.22
N VAL A 58 12.40 -9.46 -5.86
CA VAL A 58 11.80 -8.16 -6.17
C VAL A 58 10.69 -8.30 -7.22
N GLY A 59 10.87 -9.14 -8.25
CA GLY A 59 9.85 -9.41 -9.25
C GLY A 59 8.57 -10.03 -8.68
N PHE A 60 8.70 -10.91 -7.68
CA PHE A 60 7.58 -11.49 -6.91
C PHE A 60 6.91 -10.52 -5.93
N ASN A 61 7.05 -9.21 -6.13
CA ASN A 61 6.39 -8.19 -5.30
C ASN A 61 5.72 -7.12 -6.18
N SER A 62 5.52 -7.44 -7.46
CA SER A 62 5.02 -6.52 -8.48
C SER A 62 3.60 -6.05 -8.20
N GLU A 63 2.78 -6.88 -7.54
CA GLU A 63 1.41 -6.52 -7.19
C GLU A 63 1.40 -5.53 -6.05
N GLY A 64 2.23 -5.79 -5.02
CA GLY A 64 2.47 -4.85 -3.92
C GLY A 64 2.94 -3.47 -4.40
N TYR A 65 3.87 -3.44 -5.37
CA TYR A 65 4.36 -2.19 -5.97
C TYR A 65 3.27 -1.47 -6.78
N THR A 66 2.49 -2.21 -7.56
CA THR A 66 1.38 -1.67 -8.35
C THR A 66 0.31 -1.06 -7.45
N PHE A 67 -0.08 -1.81 -6.42
CA PHE A 67 -1.01 -1.33 -5.39
C PHE A 67 -0.49 -0.05 -4.74
N ALA A 68 0.78 -0.04 -4.29
CA ALA A 68 1.36 1.10 -3.63
C ALA A 68 1.39 2.35 -4.52
N LEU A 69 1.78 2.19 -5.79
CA LEU A 69 1.84 3.26 -6.78
C LEU A 69 0.45 3.89 -6.99
N LEU A 70 -0.56 3.05 -7.27
CA LEU A 70 -1.90 3.50 -7.61
C LEU A 70 -2.66 4.05 -6.40
N LEU A 71 -2.57 3.39 -5.25
CA LEU A 71 -3.21 3.86 -4.02
C LEU A 71 -2.58 5.17 -3.54
N ALA A 72 -1.25 5.29 -3.57
CA ALA A 72 -0.58 6.55 -3.20
C ALA A 72 -0.98 7.68 -4.15
N ALA A 73 -1.00 7.43 -5.47
CA ALA A 73 -1.45 8.40 -6.45
C ALA A 73 -2.91 8.82 -6.20
N TRP A 74 -3.78 7.86 -5.88
CA TRP A 74 -5.17 8.12 -5.52
C TRP A 74 -5.27 9.03 -4.27
N ILE A 75 -4.65 8.65 -3.16
CA ILE A 75 -4.72 9.39 -1.89
C ILE A 75 -4.06 10.77 -2.00
N GLN A 76 -2.94 10.89 -2.72
CA GLN A 76 -2.22 12.14 -2.86
C GLN A 76 -2.88 13.10 -3.85
N SER A 77 -3.40 12.58 -4.96
CA SER A 77 -3.83 13.39 -6.10
C SER A 77 -5.33 13.34 -6.33
N ALA A 78 -5.93 12.18 -6.52
CA ALA A 78 -7.35 12.11 -6.88
C ALA A 78 -8.25 12.49 -5.69
N LEU A 79 -8.06 11.85 -4.54
CA LEU A 79 -8.93 11.97 -3.37
C LEU A 79 -9.11 13.41 -2.85
N PRO A 80 -8.08 14.29 -2.78
CA PRO A 80 -8.27 15.68 -2.35
C PRO A 80 -9.08 16.55 -3.32
N ARG A 81 -9.15 16.15 -4.60
CA ARG A 81 -9.93 16.83 -5.65
C ARG A 81 -11.39 16.39 -5.63
N LEU A 82 -11.69 15.21 -5.08
CA LEU A 82 -13.05 14.71 -4.91
C LEU A 82 -13.75 15.41 -3.73
N ARG A 83 -14.73 16.27 -4.03
CA ARG A 83 -15.51 17.03 -3.02
C ARG A 83 -17.01 16.82 -3.19
N GLY A 84 -17.74 17.05 -2.09
CA GLY A 84 -19.20 17.10 -2.10
C GLY A 84 -19.90 15.76 -2.35
N ARG A 85 -20.94 15.79 -3.19
CA ARG A 85 -21.79 14.63 -3.50
C ARG A 85 -21.16 13.68 -4.52
N ALA A 86 -20.26 14.17 -5.39
CA ALA A 86 -19.61 13.37 -6.44
C ALA A 86 -18.49 12.45 -5.92
N ARG A 87 -18.04 12.63 -4.67
CA ARG A 87 -16.90 11.90 -4.11
C ARG A 87 -17.08 10.38 -4.13
N MET A 88 -18.22 9.86 -3.66
CA MET A 88 -18.44 8.41 -3.69
C MET A 88 -18.72 7.85 -5.08
N PRO A 89 -19.59 8.46 -5.92
CA PRO A 89 -19.80 7.99 -7.27
C PRO A 89 -18.50 7.87 -8.09
N LEU A 90 -17.61 8.87 -8.00
CA LEU A 90 -16.32 8.84 -8.70
C LEU A 90 -15.35 7.81 -8.12
N ALA A 91 -15.36 7.58 -6.81
CA ALA A 91 -14.55 6.54 -6.20
C ALA A 91 -15.05 5.13 -6.53
N LEU A 92 -16.38 4.94 -6.58
CA LEU A 92 -17.01 3.70 -7.05
C LEU A 92 -16.67 3.45 -8.53
N LEU A 93 -16.76 4.48 -9.37
CA LEU A 93 -16.34 4.38 -10.77
C LEU A 93 -14.88 3.97 -10.89
N ALA A 94 -13.97 4.59 -10.12
CA ALA A 94 -12.56 4.19 -10.09
C ALA A 94 -12.39 2.72 -9.64
N GLY A 95 -13.18 2.28 -8.66
CA GLY A 95 -13.20 0.88 -8.21
C GLY A 95 -13.67 -0.08 -9.32
N VAL A 96 -14.76 0.26 -10.01
CA VAL A 96 -15.27 -0.51 -11.16
C VAL A 96 -14.24 -0.58 -12.28
N LEU A 97 -13.58 0.53 -12.61
CA LEU A 97 -12.52 0.54 -13.62
C LEU A 97 -11.34 -0.36 -13.21
N CYS A 98 -10.97 -0.39 -11.93
CA CYS A 98 -9.96 -1.33 -11.43
C CYS A 98 -10.42 -2.79 -11.58
N ALA A 99 -11.68 -3.11 -11.26
CA ALA A 99 -12.22 -4.46 -11.45
C ALA A 99 -12.22 -4.88 -12.93
N VAL A 100 -12.57 -3.98 -13.85
CA VAL A 100 -12.51 -4.25 -15.30
C VAL A 100 -11.08 -4.53 -15.74
N VAL A 101 -10.10 -3.74 -15.28
CA VAL A 101 -8.68 -3.99 -15.58
C VAL A 101 -8.23 -5.32 -15.00
N ALA A 102 -8.61 -5.65 -13.75
CA ALA A 102 -8.29 -6.92 -13.12
C ALA A 102 -8.81 -8.11 -13.94
N LEU A 103 -10.06 -8.05 -14.41
CA LEU A 103 -10.66 -9.09 -15.25
C LEU A 103 -9.95 -9.19 -16.62
N ALA A 104 -9.63 -8.06 -17.24
CA ALA A 104 -8.91 -8.05 -18.51
C ALA A 104 -7.48 -8.62 -18.42
N LEU A 105 -6.80 -8.43 -17.28
CA LEU A 105 -5.49 -9.02 -17.00
C LEU A 105 -5.60 -10.51 -16.70
N PHE A 106 -6.65 -10.92 -15.99
CA PHE A 106 -6.91 -12.31 -15.63
C PHE A 106 -7.21 -13.17 -16.87
N ASP A 107 -8.13 -12.72 -17.72
CA ASP A 107 -8.65 -13.50 -18.85
C ASP A 107 -7.89 -13.28 -20.17
N GLY A 108 -7.20 -12.14 -20.33
CA GLY A 108 -6.53 -11.80 -21.58
C GLY A 108 -5.24 -12.59 -21.86
N ASP A 109 -4.79 -12.59 -23.12
CA ASP A 109 -3.55 -13.26 -23.57
C ASP A 109 -2.28 -12.44 -23.28
N TRP A 110 -2.06 -12.14 -22.00
CA TRP A 110 -0.88 -11.40 -21.54
C TRP A 110 0.24 -12.33 -21.06
N THR A 111 1.47 -11.80 -20.99
CA THR A 111 2.58 -12.52 -20.33
C THR A 111 2.25 -12.76 -18.86
N SER A 112 2.77 -13.84 -18.28
CA SER A 112 2.53 -14.20 -16.87
C SER A 112 2.80 -13.05 -15.90
N ARG A 113 3.86 -12.24 -16.12
CA ARG A 113 4.20 -11.07 -15.28
C ARG A 113 3.17 -9.95 -15.32
N VAL A 114 2.44 -9.83 -16.43
CA VAL A 114 1.38 -8.83 -16.58
C VAL A 114 0.09 -9.37 -15.97
N LYS A 115 -0.20 -10.66 -16.16
CA LYS A 115 -1.39 -11.31 -15.61
C LYS A 115 -1.45 -11.18 -14.09
N THR A 116 -0.34 -11.42 -13.39
CA THR A 116 -0.26 -11.34 -11.92
C THR A 116 -0.70 -9.97 -11.38
N LEU A 117 -0.53 -8.87 -12.13
CA LEU A 117 -1.00 -7.57 -11.66
C LEU A 117 -2.51 -7.50 -11.37
N ASN A 118 -3.30 -8.49 -11.83
CA ASN A 118 -4.73 -8.58 -11.60
C ASN A 118 -5.12 -8.52 -10.12
N GLU A 119 -4.43 -9.19 -9.18
CA GLU A 119 -4.88 -9.16 -7.78
C GLU A 119 -4.68 -7.77 -7.16
N ALA A 120 -3.61 -7.04 -7.50
CA ALA A 120 -3.49 -5.63 -7.10
C ALA A 120 -4.70 -4.79 -7.55
N PHE A 121 -5.19 -4.99 -8.77
CA PHE A 121 -6.36 -4.28 -9.29
C PHE A 121 -7.67 -4.73 -8.64
N PHE A 122 -7.84 -6.02 -8.34
CA PHE A 122 -8.96 -6.48 -7.52
C PHE A 122 -8.93 -5.83 -6.13
N GLY A 123 -7.78 -5.82 -5.46
CA GLY A 123 -7.54 -5.12 -4.21
C GLY A 123 -7.96 -3.63 -4.27
N LEU A 124 -7.53 -2.93 -5.32
CA LEU A 124 -7.87 -1.52 -5.52
C LEU A 124 -9.36 -1.30 -5.78
N ALA A 125 -10.06 -2.26 -6.40
CA ALA A 125 -11.47 -2.14 -6.73
C ALA A 125 -12.35 -1.83 -5.48
N LEU A 126 -11.99 -2.39 -4.32
CA LEU A 126 -12.67 -2.11 -3.05
C LEU A 126 -11.95 -1.04 -2.22
N VAL A 127 -10.61 -1.01 -2.24
CA VAL A 127 -9.82 -0.09 -1.42
C VAL A 127 -10.03 1.37 -1.86
N LEU A 128 -10.11 1.66 -3.17
CA LEU A 128 -10.30 3.03 -3.64
C LEU A 128 -11.65 3.63 -3.14
N PRO A 129 -12.81 2.97 -3.31
CA PRO A 129 -14.06 3.39 -2.68
C PRO A 129 -13.95 3.52 -1.15
N TYR A 130 -13.30 2.58 -0.48
CA TYR A 130 -13.14 2.61 0.98
C TYR A 130 -12.39 3.87 1.46
N THR A 131 -11.29 4.25 0.80
CA THR A 131 -10.55 5.47 1.13
C THR A 131 -11.35 6.75 0.84
N ALA A 132 -12.38 6.68 0.00
CA ALA A 132 -13.26 7.79 -0.29
C ALA A 132 -14.40 7.98 0.74
N LEU A 133 -14.64 7.03 1.64
CA LEU A 133 -15.65 7.17 2.70
C LEU A 133 -15.43 8.45 3.53
N ARG A 134 -16.54 9.07 3.95
CA ARG A 134 -16.50 10.23 4.84
C ARG A 134 -16.05 9.79 6.22
N ARG A 135 -15.10 10.54 6.78
CA ARG A 135 -14.42 10.24 8.04
C ARG A 135 -14.69 11.34 9.07
N PRO A 136 -14.71 11.02 10.38
CA PRO A 136 -14.32 9.74 10.98
C PRO A 136 -15.37 8.64 10.79
N LEU A 137 -14.91 7.39 10.67
CA LEU A 137 -15.77 6.21 10.73
C LEU A 137 -16.11 5.87 12.19
N PRO A 138 -17.25 5.22 12.48
CA PRO A 138 -17.49 4.63 13.80
C PRO A 138 -16.35 3.68 14.17
N ARG A 139 -15.89 3.71 15.43
CA ARG A 139 -14.65 3.02 15.87
C ARG A 139 -14.68 1.50 15.66
N TRP A 140 -15.87 0.90 15.63
CA TRP A 140 -16.05 -0.53 15.43
C TRP A 140 -16.02 -0.94 13.95
N VAL A 141 -16.23 -0.01 13.01
CA VAL A 141 -16.35 -0.33 11.58
C VAL A 141 -15.03 -0.85 10.99
N PRO A 142 -13.87 -0.17 11.14
CA PRO A 142 -12.61 -0.71 10.63
C PRO A 142 -12.26 -2.12 11.13
N PRO A 143 -12.28 -2.42 12.45
CA PRO A 143 -11.97 -3.77 12.91
C PRO A 143 -13.04 -4.79 12.52
N ALA A 144 -14.31 -4.42 12.43
CA ALA A 144 -15.35 -5.33 11.96
C ALA A 144 -15.16 -5.73 10.49
N LEU A 145 -14.78 -4.78 9.62
CA LEU A 145 -14.47 -5.09 8.22
C LEU A 145 -13.28 -6.03 8.11
N SER A 146 -12.19 -5.76 8.85
CA SER A 146 -11.04 -6.64 8.92
C SER A 146 -11.41 -8.04 9.46
N ALA A 147 -12.29 -8.11 10.46
CA ALA A 147 -12.75 -9.39 11.02
C ALA A 147 -13.61 -10.18 10.02
N VAL A 148 -14.51 -9.54 9.28
CA VAL A 148 -15.32 -10.20 8.23
C VAL A 148 -14.41 -10.80 7.14
N VAL A 149 -13.39 -10.04 6.72
CA VAL A 149 -12.38 -10.54 5.77
C VAL A 149 -11.65 -11.76 6.35
N LEU A 150 -11.21 -11.69 7.61
CA LEU A 150 -10.54 -12.80 8.26
C LEU A 150 -11.43 -14.05 8.38
N VAL A 151 -12.73 -13.87 8.67
CA VAL A 151 -13.70 -14.97 8.70
C VAL A 151 -13.88 -15.58 7.32
N ALA A 152 -13.94 -14.78 6.25
CA ALA A 152 -14.04 -15.29 4.89
C ALA A 152 -12.79 -16.10 4.49
N ILE A 153 -11.59 -15.63 4.87
CA ILE A 153 -10.34 -16.36 4.70
C ILE A 153 -10.35 -17.68 5.49
N ALA A 154 -10.72 -17.63 6.77
CA ALA A 154 -10.77 -18.83 7.60
C ALA A 154 -11.77 -19.85 7.05
N TYR A 155 -12.95 -19.40 6.64
CA TYR A 155 -13.99 -20.25 6.05
C TYR A 155 -13.48 -20.97 4.81
N THR A 156 -12.86 -20.25 3.88
CA THR A 156 -12.36 -20.81 2.62
C THR A 156 -11.25 -21.84 2.84
N ILE A 157 -10.29 -21.55 3.72
CA ILE A 157 -9.25 -22.50 4.13
C ILE A 157 -9.87 -23.76 4.76
N THR A 158 -10.89 -23.62 5.61
CA THR A 158 -11.52 -24.79 6.26
C THR A 158 -12.35 -25.65 5.32
N THR A 159 -12.75 -25.12 4.16
CA THR A 159 -13.55 -25.86 3.18
C THR A 159 -12.74 -26.64 2.14
N ASP A 160 -11.40 -26.61 2.23
CA ASP A 160 -10.47 -27.41 1.41
C ASP A 160 -10.78 -27.31 -0.10
N ASN A 161 -11.18 -26.12 -0.54
CA ASN A 161 -11.53 -25.84 -1.92
C ASN A 161 -10.38 -25.06 -2.57
N PRO A 162 -9.49 -25.75 -3.31
CA PRO A 162 -8.30 -25.12 -3.91
C PRO A 162 -8.65 -24.07 -4.97
N ASP A 163 -9.85 -24.16 -5.55
CA ASP A 163 -10.39 -23.19 -6.52
C ASP A 163 -11.18 -22.05 -5.84
N SER A 164 -11.13 -21.96 -4.51
CA SER A 164 -11.85 -20.91 -3.80
C SER A 164 -11.30 -19.52 -4.19
N PRO A 165 -12.18 -18.53 -4.41
CA PRO A 165 -11.75 -17.16 -4.70
C PRO A 165 -10.82 -16.56 -3.65
N ALA A 166 -10.82 -17.07 -2.41
CA ALA A 166 -9.91 -16.59 -1.36
C ALA A 166 -8.48 -17.06 -1.55
N VAL A 167 -8.26 -18.29 -1.99
CA VAL A 167 -6.92 -18.78 -2.34
C VAL A 167 -6.42 -18.07 -3.60
N LEU A 168 -7.30 -17.89 -4.60
CA LEU A 168 -6.96 -17.24 -5.87
C LEU A 168 -6.74 -15.71 -5.76
N LEU A 169 -7.30 -15.05 -4.73
CA LEU A 169 -7.18 -13.61 -4.52
C LEU A 169 -6.54 -13.29 -3.17
N ALA A 170 -5.69 -14.19 -2.67
CA ALA A 170 -5.10 -14.10 -1.33
C ALA A 170 -4.44 -12.74 -1.07
N GLU A 171 -3.78 -12.17 -2.08
CA GLU A 171 -3.09 -10.89 -1.96
C GLU A 171 -4.09 -9.73 -1.87
N SER A 172 -5.18 -9.79 -2.64
CA SER A 172 -6.29 -8.84 -2.52
C SER A 172 -6.90 -8.85 -1.11
N PHE A 173 -7.08 -10.04 -0.53
CA PHE A 173 -7.63 -10.18 0.82
C PHE A 173 -6.71 -9.61 1.89
N ALA A 174 -5.39 -9.77 1.75
CA ALA A 174 -4.42 -9.10 2.61
C ALA A 174 -4.62 -7.57 2.61
N LEU A 175 -4.85 -6.99 1.44
CA LEU A 175 -5.10 -5.55 1.30
C LEU A 175 -6.41 -5.14 1.98
N TYR A 176 -7.50 -5.91 1.80
CA TYR A 176 -8.77 -5.63 2.47
C TYR A 176 -8.68 -5.71 3.99
N LEU A 177 -7.85 -6.63 4.50
CA LEU A 177 -7.57 -6.78 5.92
C LEU A 177 -6.75 -5.60 6.47
N LEU A 178 -5.66 -5.24 5.79
CA LEU A 178 -4.65 -4.31 6.28
C LEU A 178 -5.03 -2.84 6.09
N VAL A 179 -5.75 -2.48 5.03
CA VAL A 179 -6.11 -1.08 4.73
C VAL A 179 -6.91 -0.41 5.86
N PRO A 180 -7.98 -1.04 6.41
CA PRO A 180 -8.71 -0.47 7.55
C PRO A 180 -7.85 -0.30 8.80
N ILE A 181 -6.97 -1.27 9.08
CA ILE A 181 -6.05 -1.23 10.21
C ILE A 181 -5.05 -0.08 10.02
N ALA A 182 -4.41 -0.01 8.85
CA ALA A 182 -3.40 0.98 8.52
C ALA A 182 -3.97 2.40 8.58
N PHE A 183 -5.10 2.68 7.92
CA PHE A 183 -5.57 4.06 7.73
C PHE A 183 -6.65 4.52 8.70
N ASP A 184 -7.31 3.63 9.41
CA ASP A 184 -8.39 4.01 10.33
C ASP A 184 -8.13 3.55 11.78
N VAL A 185 -7.12 2.71 12.05
CA VAL A 185 -6.67 2.36 13.41
C VAL A 185 -5.31 2.98 13.75
N VAL A 186 -4.27 2.72 12.94
CA VAL A 186 -2.88 3.07 13.24
C VAL A 186 -2.52 4.48 12.76
N ASP A 187 -2.47 4.69 11.44
CA ASP A 187 -2.05 5.93 10.79
C ASP A 187 -3.22 6.70 10.20
N ARG A 188 -4.18 6.99 11.09
CA ARG A 188 -5.35 7.82 10.79
C ARG A 188 -5.01 9.15 10.13
N GLY A 189 -3.84 9.69 10.44
CA GLY A 189 -3.32 10.93 9.87
C GLY A 189 -3.21 10.96 8.34
N ILE A 190 -3.10 9.79 7.69
CA ILE A 190 -2.95 9.68 6.24
C ILE A 190 -4.23 10.11 5.53
N LEU A 191 -5.39 9.61 5.98
CA LEU A 191 -6.71 9.95 5.42
C LEU A 191 -7.42 11.06 6.20
N GLN A 192 -7.03 11.29 7.46
CA GLN A 192 -7.65 12.25 8.38
C GLN A 192 -6.57 13.12 9.04
N PRO A 193 -6.16 14.25 8.44
CA PRO A 193 -5.04 15.07 8.94
C PRO A 193 -5.19 15.58 10.39
N ARG A 194 -6.42 15.63 10.91
CA ARG A 194 -6.72 16.07 12.28
C ARG A 194 -6.82 14.93 13.30
N ALA A 195 -6.77 13.67 12.86
CA ALA A 195 -6.88 12.54 13.76
C ALA A 195 -5.70 12.48 14.73
N VAL A 196 -5.98 12.06 15.96
CA VAL A 196 -4.96 11.88 16.99
C VAL A 196 -4.25 10.54 16.75
N THR A 197 -2.93 10.51 16.72
CA THR A 197 -2.14 9.28 16.55
C THR A 197 -1.08 9.13 17.63
N THR A 198 -0.65 7.89 17.83
CA THR A 198 0.39 7.53 18.80
C THR A 198 1.61 7.03 18.04
N ALA A 199 2.79 7.60 18.32
CA ALA A 199 4.01 7.21 17.62
C ALA A 199 4.41 5.76 17.88
N ALA A 200 4.24 5.28 19.13
CA ALA A 200 4.52 3.89 19.50
C ALA A 200 3.72 2.90 18.64
N VAL A 201 2.40 3.07 18.57
CA VAL A 201 1.51 2.20 17.78
C VAL A 201 1.91 2.18 16.30
N ARG A 202 2.24 3.34 15.72
CA ARG A 202 2.73 3.44 14.35
C ARG A 202 4.02 2.65 14.15
N TRP A 203 5.02 2.86 14.99
CA TRP A 203 6.32 2.21 14.82
C TRP A 203 6.22 0.69 15.06
N SER A 204 5.40 0.24 16.01
CA SER A 204 5.11 -1.19 16.20
C SER A 204 4.45 -1.79 14.96
N PHE A 205 3.51 -1.07 14.33
CA PHE A 205 2.89 -1.52 13.09
C PHE A 205 3.89 -1.58 11.94
N TYR A 206 4.78 -0.60 11.79
CA TYR A 206 5.81 -0.62 10.74
C TYR A 206 6.81 -1.74 10.95
N LEU A 207 7.20 -1.98 12.19
CA LEU A 207 8.03 -3.12 12.54
C LEU A 207 7.33 -4.43 12.15
N ALA A 208 6.04 -4.58 12.45
CA ALA A 208 5.27 -5.75 12.03
C ALA A 208 5.23 -5.91 10.51
N LEU A 209 4.99 -4.83 9.76
CA LEU A 209 4.99 -4.86 8.29
C LEU A 209 6.36 -5.19 7.68
N VAL A 210 7.46 -4.98 8.41
CA VAL A 210 8.82 -5.37 7.98
C VAL A 210 9.14 -6.81 8.38
N VAL A 211 8.80 -7.19 9.61
CA VAL A 211 9.14 -8.51 10.17
C VAL A 211 8.30 -9.61 9.54
N VAL A 212 7.00 -9.37 9.31
CA VAL A 212 6.08 -10.40 8.77
C VAL A 212 6.56 -10.92 7.41
N PRO A 213 6.86 -10.09 6.39
CA PRO A 213 7.36 -10.60 5.11
C PRO A 213 8.66 -11.38 5.25
N VAL A 214 9.59 -10.93 6.10
CA VAL A 214 10.88 -11.62 6.32
C VAL A 214 10.67 -12.99 6.96
N ALA A 215 9.83 -13.08 7.99
CA ALA A 215 9.53 -14.34 8.68
C ALA A 215 8.74 -15.31 7.79
N VAL A 216 7.84 -14.78 6.96
CA VAL A 216 6.96 -15.56 6.08
C VAL A 216 7.67 -16.05 4.82
N VAL A 217 8.62 -15.28 4.28
CA VAL A 217 9.39 -15.67 3.09
C VAL A 217 10.15 -16.97 3.33
N GLU A 218 10.76 -17.14 4.50
CA GLU A 218 11.49 -18.38 4.84
C GLU A 218 10.53 -19.59 4.88
N ILE A 219 9.32 -19.42 5.45
CA ILE A 219 8.30 -20.46 5.51
C ILE A 219 7.79 -20.83 4.10
N GLY A 220 7.57 -19.85 3.23
CA GLY A 220 7.07 -20.07 1.87
C GLY A 220 8.11 -20.69 0.92
N VAL A 221 9.41 -20.46 1.16
CA VAL A 221 10.49 -21.07 0.38
C VAL A 221 10.62 -22.57 0.67
N ASP A 222 10.50 -22.97 1.94
CA ASP A 222 10.58 -24.38 2.34
C ASP A 222 9.37 -25.19 1.80
N GLN A 223 8.17 -24.60 1.80
CA GLN A 223 6.98 -25.27 1.27
C GLN A 223 7.04 -25.55 -0.24
N ARG A 224 7.59 -24.62 -1.03
CA ARG A 224 7.77 -24.81 -2.49
C ARG A 224 8.75 -25.93 -2.82
N GLN A 225 9.47 -26.46 -1.82
CA GLN A 225 10.38 -27.60 -1.95
C GLN A 225 9.71 -28.93 -1.52
N GLY A 226 8.40 -28.95 -1.27
CA GLY A 226 7.63 -30.19 -1.07
C GLY A 226 7.51 -30.65 0.39
N SER A 227 7.87 -29.82 1.38
CA SER A 227 7.58 -30.12 2.78
C SER A 227 6.07 -30.02 3.01
N GLY A 228 5.39 -31.14 3.27
CA GLY A 228 3.93 -31.30 3.41
C GLY A 228 3.28 -30.53 4.57
N PHE A 229 3.48 -29.22 4.61
CA PHE A 229 2.85 -28.28 5.53
C PHE A 229 1.42 -27.96 5.08
N PRO A 230 0.53 -27.56 6.01
CA PRO A 230 -0.87 -27.24 5.70
C PRO A 230 -1.04 -26.05 4.75
N GLU A 231 -2.10 -26.04 3.95
CA GLU A 231 -2.53 -24.99 3.00
C GLU A 231 -2.53 -23.56 3.60
N VAL A 232 -2.72 -23.46 4.92
CA VAL A 232 -2.59 -22.22 5.72
C VAL A 232 -1.24 -21.51 5.49
N LEU A 233 -0.14 -22.25 5.38
CA LEU A 233 1.20 -21.65 5.24
C LEU A 233 1.47 -21.17 3.81
N GLU A 234 0.83 -21.78 2.81
CA GLU A 234 0.87 -21.29 1.42
C GLU A 234 0.12 -19.97 1.31
N TYR A 235 -1.06 -19.88 1.93
CA TYR A 235 -1.84 -18.66 2.03
C TYR A 235 -1.05 -17.53 2.70
N VAL A 236 -0.38 -17.83 3.83
CA VAL A 236 0.48 -16.88 4.53
C VAL A 236 1.63 -16.42 3.63
N GLY A 237 2.25 -17.34 2.87
CA GLY A 237 3.27 -17.04 1.89
C GLY A 237 2.83 -16.04 0.81
N ARG A 238 1.56 -16.07 0.37
CA ARG A 238 1.03 -15.16 -0.66
C ARG A 238 0.70 -13.76 -0.11
N ILE A 239 0.29 -13.65 1.14
CA ILE A 239 -0.07 -12.36 1.79
C ILE A 239 1.07 -11.31 1.76
N HIS A 240 2.33 -11.73 1.61
CA HIS A 240 3.50 -10.85 1.74
C HIS A 240 3.51 -9.66 0.76
N GLU A 241 3.05 -9.83 -0.49
CA GLU A 241 3.00 -8.74 -1.48
C GLU A 241 2.08 -7.59 -0.99
N GLY A 242 0.91 -7.94 -0.46
CA GLY A 242 -0.04 -6.99 0.12
C GLY A 242 0.54 -6.26 1.33
N VAL A 243 1.32 -6.96 2.17
CA VAL A 243 2.04 -6.36 3.31
C VAL A 243 3.06 -5.33 2.83
N ILE A 244 3.84 -5.66 1.79
CA ILE A 244 4.84 -4.76 1.20
C ILE A 244 4.16 -3.54 0.56
N GLY A 245 3.05 -3.74 -0.15
CA GLY A 245 2.27 -2.65 -0.72
C GLY A 245 1.80 -1.65 0.34
N ILE A 246 1.27 -2.14 1.46
CA ILE A 246 0.85 -1.29 2.58
C ILE A 246 2.03 -0.60 3.24
N LEU A 247 3.14 -1.32 3.48
CA LEU A 247 4.38 -0.76 4.03
C LEU A 247 4.86 0.44 3.22
N LEU A 248 4.94 0.31 1.90
CA LEU A 248 5.37 1.37 1.01
C LEU A 248 4.45 2.59 1.09
N VAL A 249 3.12 2.39 1.10
CA VAL A 249 2.15 3.48 1.20
C VAL A 249 2.26 4.21 2.55
N VAL A 250 2.31 3.48 3.66
CA VAL A 250 2.38 4.11 4.99
C VAL A 250 3.71 4.83 5.20
N VAL A 251 4.84 4.25 4.79
CA VAL A 251 6.16 4.90 4.86
C VAL A 251 6.19 6.14 3.99
N PHE A 252 5.68 6.07 2.76
CA PHE A 252 5.61 7.23 1.87
C PHE A 252 4.85 8.40 2.48
N PHE A 253 3.63 8.16 2.99
CA PHE A 253 2.83 9.24 3.55
C PHE A 253 3.32 9.71 4.91
N ALA A 254 3.61 8.80 5.84
CA ALA A 254 3.93 9.14 7.22
C ALA A 254 5.37 9.61 7.39
N VAL A 255 6.34 8.92 6.80
CA VAL A 255 7.78 9.24 6.92
C VAL A 255 8.19 10.22 5.81
N GLY A 256 7.84 9.91 4.57
CA GLY A 256 8.22 10.71 3.41
C GLY A 256 7.55 12.10 3.42
N LEU A 257 6.22 12.13 3.55
CA LEU A 257 5.44 13.37 3.49
C LEU A 257 5.07 13.95 4.86
N GLY A 258 5.33 13.24 5.96
CA GLY A 258 5.02 13.69 7.33
C GLY A 258 3.53 13.65 7.70
N ARG A 259 2.68 12.96 6.93
CA ARG A 259 1.21 12.91 7.13
C ARG A 259 0.84 11.95 8.26
N THR A 260 1.12 12.36 9.49
CA THR A 260 0.96 11.53 10.69
C THR A 260 -0.20 11.94 11.60
N GLY A 261 -0.93 13.00 11.28
CA GLY A 261 -2.01 13.53 12.12
C GLY A 261 -1.50 14.37 13.29
N ARG A 262 -2.33 14.58 14.32
CA ARG A 262 -1.94 15.25 15.56
C ARG A 262 -1.32 14.25 16.54
N ARG A 263 -0.11 14.50 17.02
CA ARG A 263 0.50 13.66 18.06
C ARG A 263 -0.26 13.84 19.36
N ARG A 264 -0.64 12.74 20.01
CA ARG A 264 -1.06 12.76 21.41
C ARG A 264 0.17 13.16 22.25
N ARG A 265 0.11 14.28 22.96
CA ARG A 265 1.09 14.58 24.01
C ARG A 265 0.82 13.59 25.14
N SER A 266 1.72 12.64 25.34
CA SER A 266 1.76 11.76 26.51
C SER A 266 2.22 12.54 27.72
#